data_AF-A0A7K1D145-F1
#
_entry.id   AF-A0A7K1D145-F1
#
_cell.length_a   1.000
_cell.length_b   1.000
_cell.length_c   1.000
_cell.angle_alpha   90.00
_cell.angle_beta   90.00
_cell.angle_gamma   90.00
#
_symmetry.space_group_name_H-M   'P 1'
#
loop_
_entity.id
_entity.type
_entity.pdbx_description
1 polymer ?
#
loop_
_entity_poly.entity_id
_entity_poly.type
_entity_poly.pdbx_seq_one_letter_code
_entity_poly.pdbx_strand_id
1 'polypeptide(L)'
;MLSELRVCNLGVIEELSLVLAPGMTAVTGETGAGKTLVVTAIELLVGGKAEASMVRPGADEAVVEGRFDLGDRECVIRRVVPAKGRSRAYIDGSLATIAELSEVGAGLVDLHGQHDHQSL
;
A
#
# COMPACT_ATOMS: atom_id res chain seq x y z
N MET A 1 -5.25 -12.81 1.68
CA MET A 1 -5.33 -12.26 0.31
C MET A 1 -5.81 -10.82 0.38
N LEU A 2 -5.19 -9.88 -0.36
CA LEU A 2 -5.73 -8.52 -0.51
C LEU A 2 -7.03 -8.57 -1.32
N SER A 3 -8.16 -8.18 -0.73
CA SER A 3 -9.48 -8.17 -1.37
C SER A 3 -9.92 -6.78 -1.83
N GLU A 4 -9.49 -5.72 -1.13
CA GLU A 4 -9.75 -4.33 -1.50
C GLU A 4 -8.51 -3.47 -1.28
N LEU A 5 -8.29 -2.51 -2.18
CA LEU A 5 -7.25 -1.49 -2.09
C LEU A 5 -7.86 -0.11 -2.36
N ARG A 6 -7.66 0.83 -1.43
CA ARG A 6 -8.02 2.24 -1.59
C ARG A 6 -6.78 3.10 -1.46
N VAL A 7 -6.64 4.06 -2.37
CA VAL A 7 -5.51 5.01 -2.39
C VAL A 7 -6.06 6.40 -2.61
N CYS A 8 -5.64 7.34 -1.77
CA CYS A 8 -5.94 8.76 -1.91
C CYS A 8 -4.63 9.56 -1.93
N ASN A 9 -4.50 10.48 -2.89
CA ASN A 9 -3.41 11.45 -2.97
C ASN A 9 -1.99 10.85 -3.02
N LEU A 10 -1.79 9.72 -3.69
CA LEU A 10 -0.47 9.08 -3.85
C LEU A 10 0.12 9.36 -5.24
N GLY A 11 1.18 10.16 -5.31
CA GLY A 11 1.83 10.53 -6.56
C GLY A 11 0.85 11.19 -7.53
N VAL A 12 0.60 10.55 -8.67
CA VAL A 12 -0.39 11.04 -9.65
C VAL A 12 -1.83 10.59 -9.37
N ILE A 13 -2.05 9.67 -8.43
CA ILE A 13 -3.37 9.19 -8.04
C ILE A 13 -4.03 10.22 -7.11
N GLU A 14 -5.18 10.73 -7.51
CA GLU A 14 -6.06 11.50 -6.64
C GLU A 14 -6.92 10.56 -5.78
N GLU A 15 -7.62 9.64 -6.43
CA GLU A 15 -8.40 8.58 -5.79
C GLU A 15 -8.31 7.30 -6.64
N LEU A 16 -8.19 6.15 -5.98
CA LEU A 16 -8.25 4.82 -6.57
C LEU A 16 -8.98 3.90 -5.61
N SER A 17 -9.92 3.12 -6.13
CA SER A 17 -10.55 2.00 -5.42
C SER A 17 -10.51 0.76 -6.30
N LEU A 18 -9.91 -0.31 -5.79
CA LEU A 18 -9.75 -1.59 -6.47
C LEU A 18 -10.34 -2.70 -5.61
N VAL A 19 -11.16 -3.54 -6.22
CA VAL A 19 -11.63 -4.81 -5.63
C VAL A 19 -10.93 -5.93 -6.38
N LEU A 20 -10.27 -6.82 -5.65
CA LEU A 20 -9.49 -7.92 -6.20
C LEU A 20 -10.24 -9.24 -5.98
N ALA A 21 -10.42 -9.99 -7.06
CA ALA A 21 -11.01 -11.32 -6.99
C ALA A 21 -9.95 -12.39 -6.69
N PRO A 22 -10.31 -13.50 -6.04
CA PRO A 22 -9.40 -14.61 -5.81
C PRO A 22 -8.76 -15.15 -7.09
N GLY A 23 -7.55 -15.68 -6.95
CA GLY A 23 -6.77 -16.21 -8.07
C GLY A 23 -5.87 -15.14 -8.68
N MET A 24 -5.99 -14.92 -9.98
CA MET A 24 -5.08 -14.07 -10.75
C MET A 24 -5.79 -12.78 -11.20
N THR A 25 -5.29 -11.64 -10.73
CA THR A 25 -5.68 -10.32 -11.25
C THR A 25 -4.54 -9.73 -12.08
N ALA A 26 -4.85 -9.26 -13.29
CA ALA A 26 -3.88 -8.59 -14.16
C ALA A 26 -4.18 -7.08 -14.23
N VAL A 27 -3.17 -6.25 -13.94
CA VAL A 27 -3.25 -4.79 -14.08
C VAL A 27 -2.41 -4.35 -15.28
N THR A 28 -3.04 -3.69 -16.23
CA THR A 28 -2.41 -3.15 -17.45
C THR A 28 -2.53 -1.63 -17.50
N GLY A 29 -1.70 -0.98 -18.31
CA GLY A 29 -1.73 0.47 -18.47
C GLY A 29 -0.77 0.94 -19.55
N GLU A 30 -0.96 2.18 -20.00
CA GLU A 30 -0.22 2.78 -21.13
C GLU A 30 1.20 3.22 -20.74
N THR A 31 1.35 3.94 -19.62
CA THR A 31 2.59 4.64 -19.25
C THR A 31 3.32 4.05 -18.04
N GLY A 32 2.91 2.88 -17.54
CA GLY A 32 3.54 2.18 -16.41
C GLY A 32 3.40 2.87 -15.04
N ALA A 33 3.29 4.20 -14.99
CA ALA A 33 3.20 4.99 -13.77
C ALA A 33 2.03 4.57 -12.86
N GLY A 34 0.85 4.33 -13.42
CA GLY A 34 -0.30 3.85 -12.66
C GLY A 34 -0.07 2.47 -12.03
N LYS A 35 0.54 1.54 -12.80
CA LYS A 35 0.88 0.20 -12.30
C LYS A 35 1.90 0.26 -11.16
N THR A 36 2.97 1.05 -11.33
CA THR A 36 3.99 1.21 -10.29
C THR A 36 3.39 1.81 -9.02
N LEU A 37 2.49 2.79 -9.12
CA LEU A 37 1.85 3.37 -7.94
C LEU A 37 0.93 2.39 -7.20
N VAL A 38 0.28 1.44 -7.90
CA VAL A 38 -0.46 0.35 -7.25
C VAL A 38 0.49 -0.55 -6.46
N VAL A 39 1.64 -0.91 -7.04
CA VAL A 39 2.66 -1.70 -6.33
C VAL A 39 3.18 -0.94 -5.12
N THR A 40 3.53 0.34 -5.25
CA THR A 40 3.97 1.19 -4.14
C THR A 40 2.91 1.30 -3.05
N ALA A 41 1.63 1.38 -3.39
CA ALA A 41 0.55 1.38 -2.41
C ALA A 41 0.55 0.07 -1.59
N ILE A 42 0.71 -1.07 -2.25
CA ILE A 42 0.79 -2.37 -1.57
C ILE A 42 2.06 -2.45 -0.70
N GLU A 43 3.21 -1.98 -1.18
CA GLU A 43 4.45 -1.90 -0.40
C GLU A 43 4.25 -1.10 0.90
N LEU A 44 3.57 0.04 0.82
CA LEU A 44 3.28 0.89 1.98
C LEU A 44 2.40 0.18 3.03
N LEU A 45 1.48 -0.68 2.59
CA LEU A 45 0.62 -1.47 3.49
C LEU A 45 1.42 -2.56 4.23
N VAL A 46 2.49 -3.07 3.64
CA VAL A 46 3.32 -4.14 4.25
C VAL A 46 4.59 -3.62 4.92
N GLY A 47 4.60 -2.33 5.30
CA GLY A 47 5.69 -1.71 6.05
C GLY A 47 6.82 -1.13 5.20
N GLY A 48 6.59 -0.99 3.89
CA GLY A 48 7.48 -0.26 2.98
C GLY A 48 7.75 1.18 3.41
N LYS A 49 8.85 1.73 2.90
CA LYS A 49 9.31 3.07 3.25
C LYS A 49 8.30 4.12 2.79
N ALA A 50 7.91 5.00 3.70
CA ALA A 50 7.04 6.13 3.39
C ALA A 50 7.86 7.42 3.29
N GLU A 51 7.69 8.15 2.19
CA GLU A 51 8.35 9.44 1.96
C GLU A 51 7.34 10.52 1.60
N ALA A 52 7.59 11.75 2.05
CA ALA A 52 6.72 12.89 1.76
C ALA A 52 6.61 13.20 0.26
N SER A 53 7.64 12.85 -0.52
CA SER A 53 7.67 12.96 -1.99
C SER A 53 6.58 12.12 -2.67
N MET A 54 6.05 11.10 -2.00
CA MET A 54 4.98 10.26 -2.51
C MET A 54 3.60 10.94 -2.39
N VAL A 55 3.47 12.01 -1.63
CA VAL A 55 2.21 12.74 -1.50
C VAL A 55 1.95 13.55 -2.76
N ARG A 56 0.73 13.44 -3.29
CA ARG A 56 0.29 14.20 -4.47
C ARG A 56 0.52 15.70 -4.27
N PRO A 57 1.10 16.41 -5.26
CA PRO A 57 1.27 17.86 -5.16
C PRO A 57 -0.05 18.57 -4.86
N GLY A 58 -0.04 19.43 -3.84
CA GLY A 58 -1.23 20.16 -3.39
C GLY A 58 -2.07 19.44 -2.33
N ALA A 59 -1.76 18.18 -2.00
CA ALA A 59 -2.40 17.46 -0.89
C ALA A 59 -1.58 17.53 0.40
N ASP A 60 -2.27 17.51 1.55
CA ASP A 60 -1.63 17.51 2.87
C ASP A 60 -1.12 16.12 3.28
N GLU A 61 -1.76 15.06 2.81
CA GLU A 61 -1.37 13.67 3.07
C GLU A 61 -1.84 12.71 1.98
N ALA A 62 -1.11 11.61 1.83
CA ALA A 62 -1.52 10.41 1.10
C ALA A 62 -2.05 9.36 2.08
N VAL A 63 -3.08 8.63 1.68
CA VAL A 63 -3.67 7.54 2.45
C VAL A 63 -3.74 6.30 1.59
N VAL A 64 -3.28 5.18 2.14
CA VAL A 64 -3.44 3.86 1.54
C VAL A 64 -4.13 2.96 2.55
N GLU A 65 -5.19 2.28 2.12
CA GLU A 65 -5.91 1.30 2.93
C GLU A 65 -6.09 0.00 2.15
N GLY A 66 -5.86 -1.12 2.81
CA GLY A 66 -6.05 -2.44 2.24
C GLY A 66 -6.85 -3.33 3.17
N ARG A 67 -7.80 -4.07 2.60
CA ARG A 67 -8.53 -5.14 3.28
C ARG A 67 -7.92 -6.47 2.89
N PHE A 68 -7.48 -7.23 3.88
CA PHE A 68 -6.93 -8.57 3.71
C PHE A 68 -7.90 -9.59 4.28
N ASP A 69 -8.29 -10.55 3.45
CA ASP A 69 -9.01 -11.77 3.86
C ASP A 69 -7.99 -12.80 4.34
N LEU A 70 -8.11 -13.23 5.61
CA LEU A 70 -7.24 -14.21 6.26
C LEU A 70 -7.89 -15.61 6.35
N GLY A 71 -9.08 -15.79 5.76
CA GLY A 71 -9.85 -17.03 5.75
C GLY A 71 -10.88 -17.10 6.88
N ASP A 72 -10.47 -16.91 8.13
CA ASP A 72 -11.36 -16.91 9.31
C ASP A 72 -11.80 -15.51 9.74
N ARG A 73 -11.07 -14.48 9.32
CA ARG A 73 -11.35 -13.07 9.60
C ARG A 73 -10.78 -12.16 8.53
N GLU A 74 -11.18 -10.90 8.60
CA GLU A 74 -10.55 -9.83 7.84
C GLU A 74 -9.56 -9.03 8.73
N CYS A 75 -8.60 -8.41 8.06
CA CYS A 75 -7.66 -7.46 8.64
C CYS A 75 -7.63 -6.21 7.75
N VAL A 76 -7.80 -5.03 8.34
CA VAL A 76 -7.71 -3.75 7.62
C VAL A 76 -6.44 -3.05 8.04
N ILE A 77 -5.56 -2.80 7.06
CA ILE A 77 -4.32 -2.05 7.27
C ILE A 77 -4.48 -0.69 6.61
N ARG A 78 -4.11 0.37 7.33
CA ARG A 78 -4.09 1.73 6.79
C ARG A 78 -2.76 2.41 7.07
N ARG A 79 -2.19 3.00 6.02
CA ARG A 79 -0.99 3.83 6.06
C ARG A 79 -1.35 5.28 5.73
N VAL A 80 -0.90 6.22 6.55
CA VAL A 80 -1.06 7.66 6.29
C VAL A 80 0.32 8.30 6.22
N VAL A 81 0.59 8.96 5.08
CA VAL A 81 1.87 9.62 4.79
C VAL A 81 1.61 11.11 4.63
N PRO A 82 1.92 11.94 5.63
CA PRO A 82 1.75 13.38 5.50
C PRO A 82 2.84 13.99 4.62
N ALA A 83 2.53 15.10 3.95
CA ALA A 83 3.50 15.88 3.18
C ALA A 83 4.60 16.46 4.08
N LYS A 84 4.35 16.54 5.39
CA LYS A 84 5.31 16.97 6.41
C LYS A 84 5.14 16.13 7.68
N GLY A 85 6.25 15.68 8.26
CA GLY A 85 6.27 14.92 9.50
C GLY A 85 6.36 13.41 9.30
N ARG A 86 5.93 12.65 10.30
CA ARG A 86 6.08 11.19 10.33
C ARG A 86 4.82 10.50 9.83
N SER A 87 5.02 9.43 9.07
CA SER A 87 3.95 8.54 8.66
C SER A 87 3.35 7.80 9.86
N ARG A 88 2.06 7.47 9.74
CA ARG A 88 1.26 6.77 10.74
C ARG A 88 0.75 5.45 10.13
N ALA A 89 0.63 4.42 10.96
CA ALA A 89 0.09 3.14 10.54
C ALA A 89 -1.02 2.71 11.49
N TYR A 90 -1.97 1.95 10.97
CA TYR A 90 -3.10 1.44 11.71
C TYR A 90 -3.41 0.02 11.26
N ILE A 91 -3.76 -0.85 12.21
CA ILE A 91 -4.24 -2.22 11.98
C ILE A 91 -5.58 -2.32 12.71
N ASP A 92 -6.63 -2.71 11.98
CA ASP A 92 -8.00 -2.82 12.49
C ASP A 92 -8.47 -1.55 13.24
N GLY A 93 -8.10 -0.39 12.69
CA GLY A 93 -8.43 0.93 13.24
C GLY A 93 -7.58 1.40 14.42
N SER A 94 -6.75 0.54 15.01
CA SER A 94 -5.85 0.89 16.11
C SER A 94 -4.48 1.36 15.61
N LEU A 95 -3.85 2.30 16.30
CA LEU A 95 -2.49 2.74 15.96
C LEU A 95 -1.51 1.56 16.03
N ALA A 96 -0.66 1.46 15.00
CA ALA A 96 0.36 0.44 14.90
C ALA A 96 1.72 1.06 14.54
N THR A 97 2.77 0.34 14.88
CA THR A 97 4.16 0.62 14.50
C THR A 97 4.47 0.05 13.12
N ILE A 98 5.60 0.47 12.56
CA ILE A 98 6.08 -0.11 11.30
C ILE A 98 6.55 -1.55 11.47
N ALA A 99 7.10 -1.90 12.64
CA ALA A 99 7.51 -3.27 12.91
C ALA A 99 6.31 -4.22 12.88
N GLU A 100 5.20 -3.85 13.53
CA GLU A 100 3.95 -4.62 13.48
C GLU A 100 3.39 -4.70 12.06
N LEU A 101 3.44 -3.60 11.29
CA LEU A 101 3.01 -3.60 9.88
C LEU A 101 3.85 -4.55 9.02
N SER A 102 5.17 -4.55 9.20
CA SER A 102 6.09 -5.43 8.47
C SER A 102 5.92 -6.90 8.86
N GLU A 103 5.72 -7.18 10.16
CA GLU A 103 5.47 -8.54 10.65
C GLU A 103 4.18 -9.11 10.08
N VAL A 104 3.09 -8.33 10.14
CA VAL A 104 1.81 -8.72 9.55
C VAL A 104 1.93 -8.82 8.02
N GLY A 105 2.57 -7.85 7.38
CA GLY A 105 2.72 -7.78 5.93
C GLY A 105 3.52 -8.94 5.32
N ALA A 106 4.55 -9.43 6.02
CA ALA A 106 5.39 -10.54 5.56
C ALA A 106 4.61 -11.84 5.31
N GLY A 107 3.49 -12.04 6.01
CA GLY A 107 2.60 -13.19 5.80
C GLY A 107 1.51 -12.96 4.75
N LEU A 108 1.35 -11.74 4.24
CA LEU A 108 0.19 -11.35 3.44
C LEU A 108 0.50 -11.08 1.97
N VAL A 109 1.71 -10.61 1.68
CA VAL A 109 2.10 -10.21 0.32
C VAL A 109 3.55 -10.61 0.08
N ASP A 110 3.79 -11.26 -1.04
CA ASP A 110 5.11 -11.37 -1.65
C ASP A 110 5.12 -10.47 -2.90
N LEU A 111 6.09 -9.57 -2.98
CA LEU A 111 6.20 -8.59 -4.05
C LEU A 111 7.44 -8.89 -4.88
N HIS A 112 7.25 -9.18 -6.16
CA HIS A 112 8.33 -9.37 -7.12
C HIS A 112 8.32 -8.24 -8.15
N GLY A 113 9.45 -7.57 -8.30
CA GLY A 113 9.56 -6.32 -9.07
C GLY A 113 10.75 -6.27 -10.02
N GLN A 114 10.78 -5.23 -10.86
CA GLN A 114 11.91 -5.01 -11.79
C GLN A 114 13.22 -4.59 -11.09
N HIS A 115 13.20 -4.36 -9.78
CA HIS A 115 14.34 -3.93 -8.97
C HIS A 115 14.85 -5.01 -7.99
N ASP A 116 14.47 -6.28 -8.16
CA ASP A 116 14.96 -7.40 -7.34
C ASP A 116 16.39 -7.85 -7.71
N HIS A 117 17.35 -6.92 -7.62
CA HIS A 117 18.77 -7.22 -7.56
C HIS A 117 19.49 -6.22 -6.66
N GLN A 118 19.83 -6.65 -5.45
CA GLN A 118 21.18 -6.50 -4.87
C GLN A 118 21.31 -7.34 -3.60
N SER A 119 21.52 -8.64 -3.78
CA SER A 119 22.42 -9.37 -2.90
C SER A 119 23.85 -9.03 -3.35
N LEU A 120 24.63 -8.37 -2.48
CA LEU A 120 26.09 -8.41 -2.51
C LEU A 120 26.56 -9.28 -1.35
#